data_AF-A0A816CBS0-F1
#
_entry.id   AF-A0A816CBS0-F1
#
_cell.length_a   1.000
_cell.length_b   1.000
_cell.length_c   1.000
_cell.angle_alpha   90.00
_cell.angle_beta   90.00
_cell.angle_gamma   90.00
#
_symmetry.space_group_name_H-M   'P 1'
#
loop_
_entity.id
_entity.type
_entity.pdbx_description
1 polymer ?
#
loop_
_entity_poly.entity_id
_entity_poly.type
_entity_poly.pdbx_seq_one_letter_code
_entity_poly.pdbx_strand_id
1 'polypeptide(L)'
;MRGCDGFNPNQTSILISSTTANPSQLIKTQISPALSNKNIGSHKQKMTHLLGEWICSNIRPLSVVEDTGFKRIIEEAISIGYTCGPIKAESILSSRKTVSKLIKSNASSGREQIKSVLLKAVRERCLVLSPDIWSDAYRQQSYLGCTAHWTDDSWVLHSFEIFCIPFNTPNKKAPNVMKVLKEGLSIYDLVQYMKDIVWVSDRGSNIKKY
;
A
#
# COMPACT_ATOMS: atom_id res chain seq x y z
N MET A 1 -8.81 -4.41 -14.09
CA MET A 1 -8.16 -3.56 -13.07
C MET A 1 -6.78 -3.19 -13.59
N ARG A 2 -6.62 -1.95 -14.09
CA ARG A 2 -5.34 -1.41 -14.52
C ARG A 2 -4.78 -0.58 -13.36
N GLY A 3 -3.48 -0.73 -13.12
CA GLY A 3 -2.76 -0.15 -11.98
C GLY A 3 -2.75 1.37 -11.98
N CYS A 4 -2.78 1.92 -10.77
CA CYS A 4 -2.49 3.33 -10.50
C CYS A 4 -0.98 3.44 -10.24
N ASP A 5 -0.23 3.80 -11.29
CA ASP A 5 1.16 4.23 -11.17
C ASP A 5 1.18 5.74 -10.96
N GLY A 6 1.84 6.24 -9.91
CA GLY A 6 2.11 7.68 -9.81
C GLY A 6 2.35 8.22 -8.40
N PHE A 7 3.44 7.81 -7.74
CA PHE A 7 4.04 8.64 -6.69
C PHE A 7 5.56 8.59 -6.84
N ASN A 8 6.16 9.70 -7.29
CA ASN A 8 7.60 9.89 -7.44
C ASN A 8 8.05 11.04 -6.51
N PRO A 9 8.76 10.77 -5.40
CA PRO A 9 9.06 11.77 -4.38
C PRO A 9 10.31 12.64 -4.64
N ASN A 10 10.91 12.65 -5.84
CA ASN A 10 12.18 13.35 -6.10
C ASN A 10 12.07 14.63 -6.93
N GLN A 11 11.27 15.60 -6.49
CA GLN A 11 11.34 16.97 -7.03
C GLN A 11 11.31 18.03 -5.92
N THR A 12 12.48 18.33 -5.37
CA THR A 12 12.74 19.64 -4.75
C THR A 12 14.19 20.04 -5.03
N SER A 13 14.38 20.93 -6.01
CA SER A 13 15.65 21.59 -6.31
C SER A 13 15.74 22.91 -5.56
N ILE A 14 16.80 23.13 -4.77
CA ILE A 14 17.17 24.43 -4.23
C ILE A 14 18.61 24.76 -4.67
N LEU A 15 18.74 25.89 -5.37
CA LEU A 15 19.96 26.57 -5.78
C LEU A 15 20.54 27.37 -4.60
N ILE A 16 21.83 27.20 -4.27
CA ILE A 16 22.64 28.26 -3.63
C ILE A 16 24.07 28.23 -4.22
N SER A 17 24.55 29.41 -4.58
CA SER A 17 25.76 29.73 -5.34
C SER A 17 27.00 30.02 -4.46
N SER A 18 28.15 29.57 -4.98
CA SER A 18 29.50 30.16 -5.01
C SER A 18 30.25 30.58 -3.72
N THR A 19 31.38 29.91 -3.47
CA THR A 19 32.67 30.58 -3.16
C THR A 19 33.87 29.76 -3.66
N THR A 20 34.85 30.46 -4.20
CA THR A 20 36.04 30.02 -4.95
C THR A 20 37.24 29.60 -4.10
N ALA A 21 38.01 28.57 -4.51
CA ALA A 21 39.49 28.52 -4.39
C ALA A 21 40.14 27.31 -5.13
N ASN A 22 40.78 27.62 -6.26
CA ASN A 22 41.99 27.11 -6.95
C ASN A 22 42.50 25.64 -6.98
N PRO A 23 43.24 25.28 -8.05
CA PRO A 23 43.31 23.94 -8.61
C PRO A 23 44.69 23.29 -8.47
N SER A 24 44.78 22.04 -8.02
CA SER A 24 45.83 21.08 -8.42
C SER A 24 45.72 19.78 -7.62
N GLN A 25 45.23 18.72 -8.28
CA GLN A 25 45.80 17.36 -8.30
C GLN A 25 44.72 16.41 -8.80
N LEU A 26 44.84 16.05 -10.08
CA LEU A 26 44.14 14.90 -10.68
C LEU A 26 44.68 13.62 -10.03
N ILE A 27 44.10 13.22 -8.91
CA ILE A 27 44.19 11.83 -8.46
C ILE A 27 43.25 11.05 -9.38
N LYS A 28 43.80 10.51 -10.47
CA LYS A 28 43.15 9.47 -11.27
C LYS A 28 43.06 8.22 -10.39
N THR A 29 42.03 8.15 -9.54
CA THR A 29 41.64 6.88 -8.92
C THR A 29 41.15 6.00 -10.06
N GLN A 30 41.95 4.99 -10.40
CA GLN A 30 41.55 3.97 -11.36
C GLN A 30 40.27 3.31 -10.85
N ILE A 31 39.15 3.61 -11.50
CA ILE A 31 37.94 2.79 -11.39
C ILE A 31 38.31 1.47 -12.05
N SER A 32 38.57 0.44 -11.26
CA SER A 32 38.75 -0.92 -11.75
C SER A 32 37.49 -1.33 -12.55
N PRO A 33 37.57 -1.56 -13.87
CA PRO A 33 36.46 -2.12 -14.62
C PRO A 33 36.54 -3.64 -14.46
N ALA A 34 36.05 -4.14 -13.33
CA ALA A 34 36.06 -5.58 -13.05
C ALA A 34 34.68 -6.09 -12.59
N LEU A 35 33.64 -5.72 -13.31
CA LEU A 35 32.51 -6.62 -13.52
C LEU A 35 32.77 -7.35 -14.84
N SER A 36 33.78 -8.23 -14.81
CA SER A 36 33.98 -9.22 -15.87
C SER A 36 32.71 -10.04 -16.04
N ASN A 37 32.43 -10.47 -17.27
CA ASN A 37 31.31 -11.32 -17.69
C ASN A 37 31.10 -12.54 -16.76
N LYS A 38 30.44 -12.33 -15.61
CA LYS A 38 29.94 -13.41 -14.77
C LYS A 38 28.73 -13.98 -15.48
N ASN A 39 28.72 -15.30 -15.69
CA ASN A 39 27.65 -16.02 -16.36
C ASN A 39 26.34 -15.90 -15.56
N ILE A 40 25.63 -14.78 -15.76
CA ILE A 40 24.36 -14.50 -15.10
C ILE A 40 23.30 -15.55 -15.49
N GLY A 41 23.48 -16.21 -16.64
CA GLY A 41 22.59 -17.26 -17.13
C GLY A 41 22.47 -18.43 -16.16
N SER A 42 23.58 -18.99 -15.67
CA SER A 42 23.54 -20.13 -14.74
C SER A 42 22.95 -19.75 -13.38
N HIS A 43 23.29 -18.57 -12.86
CA HIS A 43 22.71 -18.04 -11.62
C HIS A 43 21.22 -17.71 -11.76
N LYS A 44 20.80 -17.19 -12.91
CA LYS A 44 19.39 -16.93 -13.22
C LYS A 44 18.59 -18.23 -13.30
N GLN A 45 19.12 -19.28 -13.93
CA GLN A 45 18.46 -20.58 -13.97
C GLN A 45 18.28 -21.17 -12.57
N LYS A 46 19.32 -21.08 -11.72
CA LYS A 46 19.22 -21.50 -10.31
C LYS A 46 18.17 -20.70 -9.54
N MET A 47 18.10 -19.38 -9.75
CA MET A 47 17.07 -18.52 -9.15
C MET A 47 15.67 -18.92 -9.60
N THR A 48 15.47 -19.16 -10.90
CA THR A 48 14.18 -19.60 -11.45
C THR A 48 13.72 -20.91 -10.83
N HIS A 49 14.63 -21.87 -10.65
CA HIS A 49 14.32 -23.14 -9.98
C HIS A 49 13.88 -22.92 -8.52
N LEU A 50 14.66 -22.17 -7.73
CA LEU A 50 14.33 -21.86 -6.34
C LEU A 50 12.99 -21.11 -6.19
N LEU A 51 12.69 -20.19 -7.10
CA LEU A 51 11.40 -19.50 -7.15
C LEU A 51 10.26 -20.48 -7.43
N GLY A 52 10.43 -21.37 -8.41
CA GLY A 52 9.43 -22.40 -8.73
C GLY A 52 9.15 -23.33 -7.55
N GLU A 53 10.19 -23.82 -6.88
CA GLU A 53 10.06 -24.63 -5.67
C GLU A 53 9.35 -23.86 -4.55
N TRP A 54 9.79 -22.63 -4.25
CA TRP A 54 9.18 -21.81 -3.22
C TRP A 54 7.69 -21.55 -3.48
N ILE A 55 7.33 -21.24 -4.73
CA ILE A 55 5.95 -20.99 -5.14
C ILE A 55 5.10 -22.25 -4.97
N CYS A 56 5.54 -23.40 -5.48
CA CYS A 56 4.81 -24.66 -5.39
C CYS A 56 4.66 -25.13 -3.93
N SER A 57 5.76 -25.14 -3.17
CA SER A 57 5.75 -25.63 -1.78
C SER A 57 4.96 -24.74 -0.82
N ASN A 58 4.75 -23.47 -1.14
CA ASN A 58 4.03 -22.51 -0.29
C ASN A 58 2.72 -22.01 -0.89
N ILE A 59 2.28 -22.60 -2.01
CA ILE A 59 1.04 -22.25 -2.73
C ILE A 59 0.95 -20.73 -2.95
N ARG A 60 2.03 -20.13 -3.45
CA ARG A 60 2.06 -18.70 -3.78
C ARG A 60 1.46 -18.46 -5.16
N PRO A 61 0.85 -17.30 -5.41
CA PRO A 61 0.46 -16.94 -6.77
C PRO A 61 1.71 -16.76 -7.64
N LEU A 62 1.65 -17.18 -8.90
CA LEU A 62 2.75 -17.00 -9.86
C LEU A 62 3.10 -15.52 -10.05
N SER A 63 2.12 -14.62 -9.94
CA SER A 63 2.29 -13.17 -10.05
C SER A 63 3.22 -12.57 -8.98
N VAL A 64 3.64 -13.32 -7.95
CA VAL A 64 4.60 -12.83 -6.95
C VAL A 64 5.94 -12.41 -7.57
N VAL A 65 6.33 -13.00 -8.70
CA VAL A 65 7.58 -12.63 -9.41
C VAL A 65 7.47 -11.27 -10.10
N GLU A 66 6.26 -10.76 -10.29
CA GLU A 66 5.98 -9.47 -10.89
C GLU A 66 5.85 -8.36 -9.82
N ASP A 67 5.59 -8.74 -8.57
CA ASP A 67 5.38 -7.85 -7.43
C ASP A 67 6.57 -6.91 -7.20
N THR A 68 6.31 -5.61 -7.22
CA THR A 68 7.34 -4.58 -7.08
C THR A 68 7.90 -4.53 -5.66
N GLY A 69 7.09 -4.86 -4.64
CA GLY A 69 7.54 -4.96 -3.25
C GLY A 69 8.53 -6.11 -3.06
N PHE A 70 8.24 -7.28 -3.62
CA PHE A 70 9.11 -8.44 -3.59
C PHE A 70 10.45 -8.18 -4.30
N LYS A 71 10.42 -7.55 -5.49
CA LYS A 71 11.63 -7.12 -6.21
C LYS A 71 12.50 -6.19 -5.37
N ARG A 72 11.89 -5.18 -4.73
CA ARG A 72 12.61 -4.25 -3.83
C ARG A 72 13.26 -4.96 -2.65
N ILE A 73 12.61 -5.98 -2.08
CA ILE A 73 13.20 -6.79 -0.99
C ILE A 73 14.44 -7.55 -1.49
N ILE A 74 14.38 -8.13 -2.70
CA ILE A 74 15.53 -8.84 -3.29
C ILE A 74 16.68 -7.86 -3.57
N GLU A 75 16.40 -6.70 -4.15
CA GLU A 75 17.39 -5.65 -4.41
C GLU A 75 18.08 -5.21 -3.12
N GLU A 76 17.32 -5.01 -2.03
CA GLU A 76 17.86 -4.68 -0.71
C GLU A 76 18.74 -5.82 -0.17
N ALA A 77 18.30 -7.08 -0.29
CA ALA A 77 19.10 -8.23 0.14
C ALA A 77 20.43 -8.35 -0.65
N ILE A 78 20.42 -8.06 -1.96
CA ILE A 78 21.62 -8.00 -2.79
C ILE A 78 22.54 -6.86 -2.32
N SER A 79 21.98 -5.68 -2.05
CA SER A 79 22.72 -4.51 -1.54
C SER A 79 23.40 -4.79 -0.20
N ILE A 80 22.69 -5.44 0.73
CA ILE A 80 23.24 -5.88 2.02
C ILE A 80 24.38 -6.88 1.79
N GLY A 81 24.19 -7.89 0.94
CA GLY A 81 25.23 -8.88 0.64
C GLY A 81 26.46 -8.27 -0.03
N TYR A 82 26.28 -7.23 -0.84
CA TYR A 82 27.38 -6.47 -1.44
C TYR A 82 28.14 -5.64 -0.40
N THR A 83 27.43 -4.99 0.51
CA THR A 83 28.01 -4.05 1.49
C THR A 83 28.63 -4.76 2.70
N CYS A 84 27.96 -5.80 3.21
CA CYS A 84 28.31 -6.50 4.44
C CYS A 84 29.00 -7.86 4.18
N GLY A 85 29.12 -8.28 2.92
CA GLY A 85 29.63 -9.60 2.54
C GLY A 85 28.60 -10.72 2.72
N PRO A 86 29.04 -12.00 2.62
CA PRO A 86 28.16 -13.15 2.72
C PRO A 86 27.43 -13.21 4.07
N ILE A 87 26.11 -12.99 4.03
CA ILE A 87 25.24 -12.97 5.20
C ILE A 87 24.11 -14.00 5.04
N LYS A 88 23.67 -14.59 6.16
CA LYS A 88 22.59 -15.57 6.16
C LYS A 88 21.22 -14.87 6.15
N ALA A 89 20.25 -15.43 5.43
CA ALA A 89 18.91 -14.85 5.32
C ALA A 89 18.23 -14.65 6.69
N GLU A 90 18.45 -15.55 7.64
CA GLU A 90 17.87 -15.50 8.98
C GLU A 90 18.35 -14.28 9.78
N SER A 91 19.50 -13.71 9.44
CA SER A 91 20.03 -12.53 10.12
C SER A 91 19.47 -11.21 9.58
N ILE A 92 18.90 -11.21 8.37
CA ILE A 92 18.25 -10.04 7.76
C ILE A 92 16.72 -10.08 7.91
N LEU A 93 16.12 -11.28 7.95
CA LEU A 93 14.67 -11.42 7.99
C LEU A 93 14.13 -11.25 9.40
N SER A 94 13.18 -10.31 9.55
CA SER A 94 12.47 -10.09 10.80
C SER A 94 11.44 -11.17 11.11
N SER A 95 11.21 -11.41 12.41
CA SER A 95 10.15 -12.32 12.85
C SER A 95 8.76 -11.87 12.39
N ARG A 96 7.83 -12.83 12.27
CA ARG A 96 6.41 -12.56 11.97
C ARG A 96 5.82 -11.50 12.91
N LYS A 97 6.14 -11.56 14.21
CA LYS A 97 5.62 -10.62 15.22
C LYS A 97 6.09 -9.19 14.94
N THR A 98 7.36 -9.03 14.58
CA THR A 98 7.95 -7.72 14.24
C THR A 98 7.29 -7.13 13.00
N VAL A 99 7.18 -7.92 11.92
CA VAL A 99 6.54 -7.49 10.68
C VAL A 99 5.06 -7.14 10.91
N SER A 100 4.32 -7.96 11.66
CA SER A 100 2.92 -7.67 12.00
C SER A 100 2.76 -6.37 12.80
N LYS A 101 3.69 -6.06 13.71
CA LYS A 101 3.68 -4.79 14.45
C LYS A 101 3.92 -3.61 13.51
N LEU A 102 4.88 -3.73 12.60
CA LEU A 102 5.16 -2.71 11.59
C LEU A 102 3.96 -2.47 10.67
N ILE A 103 3.32 -3.52 10.17
CA ILE A 103 2.11 -3.40 9.33
C ILE A 103 1.00 -2.64 10.06
N LYS A 104 0.74 -2.99 11.33
CA LYS A 104 -0.26 -2.28 12.15
C LYS A 104 0.08 -0.81 12.33
N SER A 105 1.35 -0.50 12.59
CA SER A 105 1.85 0.87 12.70
C SER A 105 1.63 1.64 11.40
N ASN A 106 2.07 1.09 10.27
CA ASN A 106 1.92 1.72 8.95
C ASN A 106 0.44 1.93 8.61
N ALA A 107 -0.43 0.97 8.92
CA ALA A 107 -1.86 1.11 8.71
C ALA A 107 -2.45 2.24 9.57
N SER A 108 -2.02 2.38 10.83
CA SER A 108 -2.46 3.50 11.68
C SER A 108 -1.96 4.85 11.16
N SER A 109 -0.70 4.94 10.74
CA SER A 109 -0.16 6.17 10.15
C SER A 109 -0.86 6.55 8.85
N GLY A 110 -1.13 5.57 7.97
CA GLY A 110 -1.87 5.81 6.73
C GLY A 110 -3.31 6.24 6.98
N ARG A 111 -3.97 5.68 8.00
CA ARG A 111 -5.32 6.11 8.42
C ARG A 111 -5.34 7.56 8.90
N GLU A 112 -4.33 7.98 9.65
CA GLU A 112 -4.25 9.37 10.12
C GLU A 112 -4.03 10.35 8.96
N GLN A 113 -3.20 9.97 7.98
CA GLN A 113 -2.98 10.77 6.78
C GLN A 113 -4.28 10.92 5.97
N ILE A 114 -4.98 9.83 5.68
CA ILE A 114 -6.22 9.89 4.88
C ILE A 114 -7.35 10.57 5.63
N LYS A 115 -7.41 10.46 6.97
CA LYS A 115 -8.40 11.15 7.80
C LYS A 115 -8.42 12.66 7.53
N SER A 116 -7.25 13.29 7.48
CA SER A 116 -7.15 14.73 7.19
C SER A 116 -7.72 15.08 5.81
N VAL A 117 -7.47 14.24 4.80
CA VAL A 117 -7.97 14.41 3.43
C VAL A 117 -9.48 14.27 3.37
N LEU A 118 -10.05 13.25 4.00
CA LEU A 118 -11.50 13.01 4.05
C LEU A 118 -12.23 14.13 4.78
N LEU A 119 -11.66 14.64 5.87
CA LEU A 119 -12.23 15.77 6.61
C LEU A 119 -12.19 17.08 5.81
N LYS A 120 -11.16 17.30 4.97
CA LYS A 120 -11.15 18.41 4.01
C LYS A 120 -12.28 18.20 2.98
N ALA A 121 -12.28 17.04 2.32
CA ALA A 121 -13.22 16.73 1.24
C ALA A 121 -14.69 16.83 1.67
N VAL A 122 -15.03 16.39 2.89
CA VAL A 122 -16.41 16.48 3.39
C VAL A 122 -16.83 17.92 3.69
N ARG A 123 -15.94 18.77 4.21
CA ARG A 123 -16.22 20.19 4.47
C ARG A 123 -16.41 20.99 3.18
N GLU A 124 -15.70 20.59 2.14
CA GLU A 124 -15.80 21.16 0.78
C GLU A 124 -16.95 20.56 -0.04
N ARG A 125 -17.71 19.62 0.54
CA ARG A 125 -18.83 18.92 -0.10
C ARG A 125 -18.44 18.18 -1.39
N CYS A 126 -17.21 17.67 -1.44
CA CYS A 126 -16.70 16.87 -2.56
C CYS A 126 -16.43 15.41 -2.17
N LEU A 127 -16.89 14.95 -1.00
CA LEU A 127 -16.77 13.57 -0.56
C LEU A 127 -18.00 12.72 -0.94
N VAL A 128 -17.74 11.62 -1.63
CA VAL A 128 -18.72 10.57 -1.93
C VAL A 128 -18.27 9.28 -1.26
N LEU A 129 -19.19 8.58 -0.58
CA LEU A 129 -18.92 7.26 -0.01
C LEU A 129 -19.77 6.18 -0.69
N SER A 130 -19.11 5.09 -1.07
CA SER A 130 -19.77 3.91 -1.64
C SER A 130 -19.61 2.69 -0.73
N PRO A 131 -20.56 2.43 0.18
CA PRO A 131 -20.55 1.21 0.98
C PRO A 131 -20.95 0.00 0.13
N ASP A 132 -20.29 -1.13 0.36
CA ASP A 132 -20.60 -2.42 -0.27
C ASP A 132 -20.67 -3.55 0.76
N ILE A 133 -21.66 -4.42 0.63
CA ILE A 133 -21.86 -5.56 1.54
C ILE A 133 -21.87 -6.85 0.74
N TRP A 134 -20.91 -7.72 1.03
CA TRP A 134 -20.85 -9.06 0.45
C TRP A 134 -20.84 -10.14 1.53
N SER A 135 -21.16 -11.36 1.11
CA SER A 135 -21.01 -12.56 1.93
C SER A 135 -20.00 -13.49 1.28
N ASP A 136 -19.04 -13.93 2.07
CA ASP A 136 -18.21 -15.08 1.76
C ASP A 136 -18.98 -16.34 2.19
N ALA A 137 -19.54 -17.05 1.22
CA ALA A 137 -20.31 -18.27 1.47
C ALA A 137 -19.45 -19.40 2.05
N TYR A 138 -18.15 -19.44 1.71
CA TYR A 138 -17.24 -20.47 2.20
C TYR A 138 -16.89 -20.24 3.67
N ARG A 139 -16.60 -19.00 4.04
CA ARG A 139 -16.31 -18.61 5.44
C ARG A 139 -17.57 -18.37 6.27
N GLN A 140 -18.76 -18.42 5.64
CA GLN A 140 -20.05 -18.06 6.24
C GLN A 140 -20.02 -16.70 6.95
N GLN A 141 -19.25 -15.75 6.40
CA GLN A 141 -19.01 -14.46 7.00
C GLN A 141 -19.38 -13.35 6.02
N SER A 142 -20.01 -12.30 6.53
CA SER A 142 -20.32 -11.11 5.74
C SER A 142 -19.35 -9.99 6.11
N TYR A 143 -19.16 -9.06 5.18
CA TYR A 143 -18.29 -7.91 5.36
C TYR A 143 -19.00 -6.65 4.87
N LEU A 144 -18.64 -5.51 5.46
CA LEU A 144 -18.99 -4.18 4.98
C LEU A 144 -17.68 -3.48 4.60
N GLY A 145 -17.52 -3.23 3.31
CA GLY A 145 -16.50 -2.34 2.75
C GLY A 145 -17.07 -0.94 2.55
N CYS A 146 -16.20 0.05 2.50
CA CYS A 146 -16.57 1.40 2.11
C CYS A 146 -15.40 2.06 1.39
N THR A 147 -15.67 2.49 0.17
CA THR A 147 -14.73 3.27 -0.63
C THR A 147 -15.11 4.74 -0.58
N ALA A 148 -14.13 5.60 -0.32
CA ALA A 148 -14.26 7.04 -0.43
C ALA A 148 -13.79 7.52 -1.79
N HIS A 149 -14.53 8.46 -2.36
CA HIS A 149 -14.19 9.13 -3.60
C HIS A 149 -14.22 10.64 -3.37
N TRP A 150 -13.19 11.35 -3.85
CA TRP A 150 -13.14 12.81 -3.78
C TRP A 150 -12.37 13.38 -4.98
N THR A 151 -12.62 14.64 -5.29
CA THR A 151 -11.85 15.37 -6.30
C THR A 151 -10.95 16.37 -5.58
N ASP A 152 -9.67 16.42 -5.93
CA ASP A 152 -8.73 17.39 -5.35
C ASP A 152 -8.74 18.74 -6.09
N ASP A 153 -7.92 19.69 -5.61
CA ASP A 153 -7.80 21.03 -6.17
C ASP A 153 -7.25 21.02 -7.62
N SER A 154 -6.66 19.90 -8.06
CA SER A 154 -6.16 19.68 -9.42
C SER A 154 -7.16 18.96 -10.32
N TRP A 155 -8.42 18.83 -9.87
CA TRP A 155 -9.50 18.12 -10.58
C TRP A 155 -9.22 16.64 -10.81
N VAL A 156 -8.35 16.02 -9.98
CA VAL A 156 -8.07 14.60 -10.04
C VAL A 156 -9.07 13.85 -9.15
N LEU A 157 -9.75 12.86 -9.72
CA LEU A 157 -10.60 11.94 -8.98
C LEU A 157 -9.74 10.90 -8.26
N HIS A 158 -9.88 10.85 -6.95
CA HIS A 158 -9.27 9.84 -6.08
C HIS A 158 -10.33 8.84 -5.62
N SER A 159 -9.93 7.58 -5.48
CA SER A 159 -10.76 6.49 -4.96
C SER A 159 -9.93 5.67 -3.98
N PHE A 160 -10.39 5.52 -2.74
CA PHE A 160 -9.64 4.85 -1.68
C PHE A 160 -10.56 4.05 -0.76
N GLU A 161 -10.24 2.76 -0.53
CA GLU A 161 -10.97 1.92 0.42
C GLU A 161 -10.64 2.35 1.85
N ILE A 162 -11.59 2.96 2.56
CA ILE A 162 -11.36 3.51 3.90
C ILE A 162 -11.51 2.47 5.00
N PHE A 163 -12.39 1.48 4.84
CA PHE A 163 -12.43 0.34 5.76
C PHE A 163 -13.09 -0.87 5.10
N CYS A 164 -12.71 -2.05 5.59
CA CYS A 164 -13.42 -3.30 5.35
C CYS A 164 -13.51 -4.02 6.69
N ILE A 165 -14.73 -4.17 7.20
CA ILE A 165 -14.98 -4.70 8.54
C ILE A 165 -15.92 -5.91 8.49
N PRO A 166 -15.69 -6.93 9.33
CA PRO A 166 -16.64 -8.02 9.51
C PRO A 166 -18.03 -7.53 9.88
N PHE A 167 -19.04 -8.03 9.17
CA PHE A 167 -20.44 -7.74 9.44
C PHE A 167 -21.00 -8.78 10.42
N ASN A 168 -20.67 -8.62 11.70
CA ASN A 168 -20.98 -9.59 12.76
C ASN A 168 -22.36 -9.37 13.41
N THR A 169 -23.33 -8.84 12.65
CA THR A 169 -24.69 -8.60 13.19
C THR A 169 -25.67 -9.69 12.74
N PRO A 170 -26.76 -9.94 13.49
CA PRO A 170 -27.62 -11.11 13.27
C PRO A 170 -28.29 -11.17 11.89
N ASN A 171 -28.48 -10.02 11.24
CA ASN A 171 -29.02 -9.93 9.89
C ASN A 171 -28.60 -8.61 9.23
N LYS A 172 -28.64 -8.59 7.90
CA LYS A 172 -28.24 -7.44 7.09
C LYS A 172 -29.29 -6.32 7.03
N LYS A 173 -30.21 -6.19 7.99
CA LYS A 173 -31.23 -5.12 7.95
C LYS A 173 -30.60 -3.72 8.09
N ALA A 174 -31.28 -2.70 7.57
CA ALA A 174 -30.78 -1.32 7.53
C ALA A 174 -30.23 -0.76 8.85
N PRO A 175 -30.87 -0.96 10.03
CA PRO A 175 -30.32 -0.46 11.29
C PRO A 175 -28.96 -1.07 11.65
N ASN A 176 -28.76 -2.35 11.31
CA ASN A 176 -27.50 -3.04 11.55
C ASN A 176 -26.42 -2.58 10.57
N VAL A 177 -26.79 -2.38 9.31
CA VAL A 177 -25.91 -1.78 8.30
C VAL A 177 -25.42 -0.40 8.75
N MET A 178 -26.35 0.45 9.19
CA MET A 178 -26.02 1.76 9.72
C MET A 178 -25.09 1.70 10.94
N LYS A 179 -25.32 0.76 11.85
CA LYS A 179 -24.46 0.57 13.03
C LYS A 179 -23.02 0.25 12.63
N VAL A 180 -22.83 -0.74 11.76
CA VAL A 180 -21.49 -1.17 11.32
C VAL A 180 -20.83 -0.09 10.46
N LEU A 181 -21.60 0.60 9.61
CA LEU A 181 -21.11 1.75 8.85
C LEU A 181 -20.58 2.86 9.77
N LYS A 182 -21.32 3.23 10.82
CA LYS A 182 -20.89 4.22 11.80
C LYS A 182 -19.63 3.81 12.57
N GLU A 183 -19.46 2.52 12.84
CA GLU A 183 -18.22 1.98 13.42
C GLU A 183 -17.02 2.19 12.49
N GLY A 184 -17.17 1.93 11.19
CA GLY A 184 -16.12 2.21 10.21
C GLY A 184 -15.81 3.71 10.07
N LEU A 185 -16.85 4.56 10.04
CA LEU A 185 -16.72 6.01 9.90
C LEU A 185 -16.12 6.69 11.13
N SER A 186 -16.30 6.13 12.33
CA SER A 186 -15.76 6.71 13.56
C SER A 186 -14.24 6.70 13.59
N ILE A 187 -13.59 5.78 12.87
CA ILE A 187 -12.14 5.75 12.66
C ILE A 187 -11.63 7.08 12.06
N TYR A 188 -12.46 7.75 11.27
CA TYR A 188 -12.12 8.96 10.51
C TYR A 188 -12.86 10.22 10.99
N ASP A 189 -13.58 10.15 12.11
CA ASP A 189 -14.44 11.24 12.63
C ASP A 189 -15.50 11.72 11.62
N LEU A 190 -15.99 10.84 10.74
CA LEU A 190 -16.94 11.19 9.68
C LEU A 190 -18.41 11.04 10.08
N VAL A 191 -18.71 10.44 11.25
CA VAL A 191 -20.08 10.16 11.69
C VAL A 191 -20.93 11.43 11.79
N GLN A 192 -20.33 12.55 12.22
CA GLN A 192 -21.02 13.84 12.35
C GLN A 192 -21.32 14.54 11.02
N TYR A 193 -20.65 14.13 9.93
CA TYR A 193 -20.78 14.72 8.61
C TYR A 193 -21.64 13.88 7.66
N MET A 194 -22.30 12.82 8.13
CA MET A 194 -23.05 11.90 7.26
C MET A 194 -24.11 12.57 6.37
N LYS A 195 -24.66 13.73 6.79
CA LYS A 195 -25.63 14.52 6.02
C LYS A 195 -25.00 15.32 4.88
N ASP A 196 -23.71 15.63 4.98
CA ASP A 196 -22.94 16.37 3.97
C ASP A 196 -22.25 15.42 2.97
N ILE A 197 -22.32 14.11 3.22
CA ILE A 197 -21.73 13.07 2.38
C ILE A 197 -22.76 12.63 1.33
N VAL A 198 -22.32 12.52 0.08
CA VAL A 198 -23.08 11.86 -0.97
C VAL A 198 -22.86 10.35 -0.87
N TRP A 199 -23.95 9.59 -0.86
CA TRP A 199 -23.92 8.12 -0.71
C TRP A 199 -24.25 7.43 -2.04
N VAL A 200 -23.42 6.46 -2.43
CA VAL A 200 -23.66 5.61 -3.60
C VAL A 200 -23.70 4.16 -3.15
N SER A 201 -24.89 3.58 -3.12
CA SER A 201 -25.07 2.16 -2.79
C SER A 201 -25.78 1.42 -3.92
N ASP A 202 -25.74 0.10 -3.85
CA ASP A 202 -26.66 -0.71 -4.64
C ASP A 202 -28.14 -0.45 -4.22
N ARG A 203 -29.08 -1.05 -4.96
CA ARG A 203 -30.51 -1.03 -4.61
C ARG A 203 -30.86 -2.09 -3.57
N GLY A 204 -29.91 -2.55 -2.77
CA GLY A 204 -30.14 -3.48 -1.69
C GLY A 204 -31.26 -2.95 -0.79
N SER A 205 -32.28 -3.77 -0.53
CA SER A 205 -33.45 -3.37 0.28
C SER A 205 -33.09 -2.91 1.70
N ASN A 206 -31.87 -3.24 2.11
CA ASN A 206 -31.27 -2.95 3.40
C ASN A 206 -30.50 -1.62 3.45
N ILE A 207 -30.30 -0.95 2.32
CA ILE A 207 -29.65 0.37 2.26
C ILE A 207 -30.71 1.37 1.81
N LYS A 208 -31.56 1.80 2.75
CA LYS A 208 -32.59 2.81 2.47
C LYS A 208 -32.17 4.15 3.08
N LYS A 209 -31.90 5.12 2.19
CA LYS A 209 -31.73 6.58 2.37
C LYS A 209 -31.12 7.00 3.72
N TYR A 210 -29.81 7.22 3.69
CA TYR A 210 -29.02 7.89 4.74
C TYR A 210 -29.44 9.34 4.92
#